data_AF-A0A839X0N4-F1
#
_entry.id   AF-A0A839X0N4-F1
#
_cell.length_a   1.000
_cell.length_b   1.000
_cell.length_c   1.000
_cell.angle_alpha   90.00
_cell.angle_beta   90.00
_cell.angle_gamma   90.00
#
_symmetry.space_group_name_H-M   'P 1'
#
loop_
_entity.id
_entity.type
_entity.pdbx_description
1 polymer ?
#
loop_
_entity_poly.entity_id
_entity_poly.type
_entity_poly.pdbx_seq_one_letter_code
_entity_poly.pdbx_strand_id
1 'polypeptide(L)'
;MAMPDLVLRDIHVIAAPGWWPPAPGWWWLAAAVVAVLAVVAGLRWRRARQRRAWARLFDAQVEAAIDAPAKIAVMSALLRRAARRVRPDADRLQGDAWLAFLDEGGGPPVFVDGVGRLLHDGGFRRRVDDDALDALQAAARMRFLSLMAARR
;
A
#
# COMPACT_ATOMS: atom_id res chain seq x y z
N MET A 1 -4.37 95.53 3.13
CA MET A 1 -3.29 94.57 3.44
C MET A 1 -3.88 93.19 3.19
N ALA A 2 -3.66 92.62 2.00
CA ALA A 2 -4.31 91.37 1.58
C ALA A 2 -3.55 90.17 2.14
N MET A 3 -4.24 89.26 2.81
CA MET A 3 -3.66 88.00 3.28
C MET A 3 -3.43 87.10 2.06
N PRO A 4 -2.22 86.55 1.86
CA PRO A 4 -1.97 85.67 0.72
C PRO A 4 -2.82 84.42 0.86
N ASP A 5 -3.58 84.12 -0.18
CA ASP A 5 -4.47 82.96 -0.26
C ASP A 5 -3.62 81.68 -0.25
N LEU A 6 -3.94 80.76 0.65
CA LEU A 6 -3.22 79.49 0.77
C LEU A 6 -3.71 78.56 -0.34
N VAL A 7 -2.95 78.51 -1.44
CA VAL A 7 -3.22 77.61 -2.56
C VAL A 7 -3.06 76.16 -2.09
N LEU A 8 -4.19 75.53 -1.80
CA LEU A 8 -4.27 74.12 -1.42
C LEU A 8 -3.92 73.27 -2.64
N ARG A 9 -2.77 72.59 -2.62
CA ARG A 9 -2.40 71.61 -3.65
C ARG A 9 -3.09 70.28 -3.40
N ASP A 10 -3.64 69.73 -4.48
CA ASP A 10 -4.35 68.46 -4.48
C ASP A 10 -3.48 67.30 -3.98
N ILE A 11 -4.09 66.38 -3.23
CA ILE A 11 -3.39 65.27 -2.58
C ILE A 11 -3.15 64.18 -3.63
N HIS A 12 -1.89 63.95 -3.98
CA HIS A 12 -1.53 62.81 -4.83
C HIS A 12 -1.84 61.49 -4.11
N VAL A 13 -2.90 60.82 -4.54
CA VAL A 13 -3.20 59.46 -4.09
C VAL A 13 -2.20 58.51 -4.74
N ILE A 14 -1.26 57.99 -3.96
CA ILE A 14 -0.33 56.97 -4.43
C ILE A 14 -1.15 55.70 -4.68
N ALA A 15 -1.10 55.16 -5.90
CA ALA A 15 -1.74 53.88 -6.22
C ALA A 15 -1.27 52.81 -5.22
N ALA A 16 -2.20 52.02 -4.70
CA ALA A 16 -1.89 50.99 -3.71
C ALA A 16 -0.75 50.09 -4.23
N PRO A 17 0.29 49.82 -3.42
CA PRO A 17 1.38 48.97 -3.85
C PRO A 17 0.82 47.62 -4.29
N GLY A 18 1.22 47.20 -5.49
CA GLY A 18 0.90 45.87 -5.98
C GLY A 18 1.35 44.83 -4.96
N TRP A 19 0.63 43.72 -4.86
CA TRP A 19 0.91 42.60 -3.95
C TRP A 19 2.22 41.84 -4.28
N TRP A 20 3.09 42.44 -5.09
CA TRP A 20 4.31 41.88 -5.62
C TRP A 20 5.52 42.69 -5.17
N PRO A 21 6.63 42.05 -4.74
CA PRO A 21 6.81 40.60 -4.65
C PRO A 21 6.21 40.04 -3.34
N PRO A 22 5.83 38.75 -3.32
CA PRO A 22 5.50 38.09 -2.07
C PRO A 22 6.68 38.26 -1.11
N ALA A 23 6.40 38.60 0.15
CA ALA A 23 7.43 38.76 1.16
C ALA A 23 8.38 37.54 1.15
N PRO A 24 9.71 37.72 1.29
CA PRO A 24 10.69 36.64 1.11
C PRO A 24 10.40 35.35 1.90
N GLY A 25 9.68 35.44 3.03
CA GLY A 25 9.26 34.29 3.83
C GLY A 25 8.33 33.29 3.13
N TRP A 26 7.59 33.70 2.09
CA TRP A 26 6.73 32.78 1.31
C TRP A 26 7.53 31.74 0.53
N TRP A 27 8.75 32.08 0.11
CA TRP A 27 9.63 31.14 -0.56
C TRP A 27 10.06 30.01 0.37
N TRP A 28 10.32 30.31 1.65
CA TRP A 28 10.60 29.30 2.66
C TRP A 28 9.38 28.42 2.93
N LEU A 29 8.18 28.99 2.99
CA LEU A 29 6.94 28.23 3.13
C LEU A 29 6.72 27.30 1.93
N ALA A 30 6.87 27.82 0.70
CA ALA A 30 6.76 27.03 -0.52
C ALA A 30 7.79 25.89 -0.55
N ALA A 31 9.05 26.18 -0.19
CA ALA A 31 10.11 25.17 -0.09
C ALA A 31 9.77 24.08 0.94
N ALA A 32 9.25 24.47 2.11
CA ALA A 32 8.82 23.53 3.14
C ALA A 32 7.69 22.62 2.64
N VAL A 33 6.67 23.19 1.97
CA VAL A 33 5.57 22.41 1.40
C VAL A 33 6.08 21.42 0.35
N VAL A 34 6.94 21.86 -0.57
CA VAL A 34 7.55 20.99 -1.59
C VAL A 34 8.37 19.88 -0.94
N ALA A 35 9.15 20.19 0.10
CA ALA A 35 9.93 19.20 0.83
C ALA A 35 9.04 18.12 1.48
N VAL A 36 7.94 18.52 2.14
CA VAL A 36 6.97 17.57 2.73
C VAL A 36 6.36 16.69 1.65
N LEU A 37 5.92 17.28 0.53
CA LEU A 37 5.36 16.52 -0.59
C LEU A 37 6.37 15.52 -1.16
N ALA A 38 7.64 15.93 -1.34
CA ALA A 38 8.70 15.07 -1.81
C ALA A 38 8.97 13.91 -0.85
N VAL A 39 9.00 14.16 0.47
CA VAL A 39 9.17 13.12 1.49
C VAL A 39 7.99 12.13 1.46
N VAL A 40 6.75 12.63 1.44
CA VAL A 40 5.55 11.78 1.38
C VAL A 40 5.54 10.94 0.10
N ALA A 41 5.82 11.56 -1.05
CA ALA A 41 5.91 10.87 -2.33
C ALA A 41 7.00 9.80 -2.33
N GLY A 42 8.19 10.13 -1.81
CA GLY A 42 9.31 9.20 -1.67
C GLY A 42 8.98 8.02 -0.77
N LEU A 43 8.36 8.24 0.38
CA LEU A 43 7.93 7.17 1.29
C LEU A 43 6.87 6.27 0.65
N ARG A 44 5.89 6.85 -0.05
CA ARG A 44 4.86 6.09 -0.78
C ARG A 44 5.48 5.26 -1.90
N TRP A 45 6.41 5.85 -2.66
CA TRP A 45 7.10 5.15 -3.74
C TRP A 45 7.96 4.00 -3.21
N ARG A 46 8.71 4.20 -2.13
CA ARG A 46 9.49 3.13 -1.48
C ARG A 46 8.59 2.00 -0.99
N ARG A 47 7.47 2.31 -0.32
CA ARG A 47 6.49 1.29 0.11
C ARG A 47 5.88 0.54 -1.08
N ALA A 48 5.50 1.23 -2.15
CA ALA A 48 4.98 0.61 -3.36
C ALA A 48 6.03 -0.29 -4.03
N ARG A 49 7.28 0.15 -4.10
CA ARG A 49 8.39 -0.62 -4.68
C ARG A 49 8.68 -1.89 -3.86
N GLN A 50 8.66 -1.81 -2.53
CA GLN A 50 8.81 -2.97 -1.66
C GLN A 50 7.67 -3.98 -1.85
N ARG A 51 6.41 -3.51 -1.89
CA ARG A 51 5.25 -4.36 -2.18
C ARG A 51 5.37 -5.05 -3.54
N ARG A 52 5.77 -4.32 -4.58
CA ARG A 52 6.02 -4.88 -5.92
C ARG A 52 7.13 -5.93 -5.92
N ALA A 53 8.21 -5.70 -5.18
CA ALA A 53 9.30 -6.66 -5.06
C ALA A 53 8.84 -7.98 -4.40
N TRP A 54 8.08 -7.90 -3.31
CA TRP A 54 7.50 -9.09 -2.67
C TRP A 54 6.48 -9.80 -3.55
N ALA A 55 5.68 -9.05 -4.31
CA ALA A 55 4.73 -9.62 -5.25
C ALA A 55 5.45 -10.42 -6.34
N ARG A 56 6.49 -9.84 -6.94
CA ARG A 56 7.32 -10.54 -7.94
C ARG A 56 7.99 -11.79 -7.39
N LEU A 57 8.46 -11.75 -6.14
CA LEU A 57 9.03 -12.93 -5.49
C LEU A 57 7.99 -14.03 -5.29
N PHE A 58 6.77 -13.68 -4.88
CA PHE A 58 5.67 -14.64 -4.78
C PHE A 58 5.34 -15.23 -6.15
N ASP A 59 5.10 -14.39 -7.15
CA ASP A 59 4.71 -14.79 -8.50
C ASP A 59 5.80 -15.70 -9.11
N ALA A 60 7.09 -15.35 -8.99
CA ALA A 60 8.19 -16.17 -9.50
C ALA A 60 8.30 -17.55 -8.83
N GLN A 61 8.04 -17.64 -7.53
CA GLN A 61 8.08 -18.92 -6.81
C GLN A 61 6.91 -19.84 -7.20
N VAL A 62 5.74 -19.27 -7.45
CA VAL A 62 4.56 -20.04 -7.88
C VAL A 62 4.71 -20.47 -9.34
N GLU A 63 5.20 -19.61 -10.23
CA GLU A 63 5.44 -19.98 -11.64
C GLU A 63 6.55 -21.02 -11.81
N ALA A 64 7.48 -21.13 -10.86
CA ALA A 64 8.49 -22.19 -10.87
C ALA A 64 7.90 -23.59 -10.63
N ALA A 65 6.68 -23.70 -10.11
CA ALA A 65 6.01 -24.97 -9.89
C ALA A 65 5.27 -25.43 -11.16
N ILE A 66 5.50 -26.70 -11.53
CA ILE A 66 5.08 -27.26 -12.81
C ILE A 66 3.58 -27.60 -12.82
N ASP A 67 3.08 -28.17 -11.72
CA ASP A 67 1.70 -28.68 -11.64
C ASP A 67 0.85 -27.89 -10.62
N ALA A 68 -0.48 -27.92 -10.79
CA ALA A 68 -1.42 -27.25 -9.89
C ALA A 68 -1.24 -27.61 -8.39
N PRO A 69 -1.06 -28.90 -8.00
CA PRO A 69 -0.81 -29.25 -6.60
C PRO A 69 0.52 -28.69 -6.07
N ALA A 70 1.54 -28.61 -6.93
CA ALA A 70 2.83 -28.03 -6.56
C ALA A 70 2.71 -26.50 -6.37
N LYS A 71 1.96 -25.81 -7.23
CA LYS A 71 1.63 -24.38 -7.07
C LYS A 71 0.92 -24.14 -5.73
N ILE A 72 -0.08 -24.95 -5.40
CA ILE A 72 -0.81 -24.88 -4.12
C ILE A 72 0.13 -25.09 -2.92
N ALA A 73 1.01 -26.09 -2.98
CA ALA A 73 1.97 -26.35 -1.91
C ALA A 73 2.94 -25.16 -1.69
N VAL A 74 3.45 -24.56 -2.78
CA VAL A 74 4.30 -23.37 -2.71
C VAL A 74 3.56 -22.19 -2.10
N MET A 75 2.32 -21.93 -2.52
CA MET A 75 1.48 -20.86 -1.95
C MET A 75 1.26 -21.06 -0.44
N SER A 76 0.91 -22.28 -0.02
CA SER A 76 0.77 -22.65 1.40
C SER A 76 2.05 -22.39 2.19
N ALA A 77 3.20 -22.82 1.67
CA ALA A 77 4.50 -22.62 2.33
C ALA A 77 4.89 -21.14 2.47
N LEU A 78 4.65 -20.34 1.43
CA LEU A 78 4.91 -18.89 1.44
C LEU A 78 4.02 -18.17 2.46
N LEU A 79 2.73 -18.50 2.50
CA LEU A 79 1.79 -17.96 3.49
C LEU A 79 2.21 -18.33 4.91
N ARG A 80 2.60 -19.59 5.16
CA ARG A 80 3.11 -20.05 6.46
C ARG A 80 4.32 -19.23 6.92
N ARG A 81 5.28 -19.03 6.01
CA ARG A 81 6.49 -18.23 6.28
C ARG A 81 6.18 -16.76 6.56
N ALA A 82 5.19 -16.18 5.87
CA ALA A 82 4.75 -14.82 6.12
C ALA A 82 3.98 -14.70 7.45
N ALA A 83 3.12 -15.68 7.75
CA ALA A 83 2.35 -15.75 8.98
C ALA A 83 3.24 -15.77 10.23
N ARG A 84 4.32 -16.55 10.21
CA ARG A 84 5.34 -16.57 11.28
C ARG A 84 5.93 -15.21 11.62
N ARG A 85 5.95 -14.26 10.68
CA ARG A 85 6.47 -12.90 10.92
C ARG A 85 5.53 -12.05 11.76
N VAL A 86 4.24 -12.37 11.75
CA VAL A 86 3.18 -11.64 12.45
C VAL A 86 2.81 -12.38 13.74
N ARG A 87 2.71 -13.71 13.69
CA ARG A 87 2.35 -14.56 14.82
C ARG A 87 3.33 -15.75 14.89
N PRO A 88 4.19 -15.83 15.94
CA PRO A 88 5.13 -16.94 16.11
C PRO A 88 4.44 -18.31 16.15
N ASP A 89 3.26 -18.37 16.77
CA ASP A 89 2.48 -19.61 16.93
C ASP A 89 1.67 -20.02 15.70
N ALA A 90 1.77 -19.28 14.58
CA ALA A 90 1.03 -19.59 13.36
C ALA A 90 1.34 -21.01 12.83
N ASP A 91 2.51 -21.56 13.13
CA ASP A 91 2.88 -22.93 12.75
C ASP A 91 2.02 -24.00 13.43
N ARG A 92 1.42 -23.69 14.58
CA ARG A 92 0.56 -24.61 15.34
C ARG A 92 -0.87 -24.67 14.80
N LEU A 93 -1.28 -23.70 13.99
CA LEU A 93 -2.63 -23.63 13.43
C LEU A 93 -2.77 -24.62 12.29
N GLN A 94 -3.72 -25.55 12.36
CA GLN A 94 -3.99 -26.54 11.31
C GLN A 94 -5.47 -26.49 10.91
N GLY A 95 -5.79 -27.03 9.74
CA GLY A 95 -7.18 -27.14 9.29
C GLY A 95 -7.89 -25.78 9.20
N ASP A 96 -9.12 -25.74 9.67
CA ASP A 96 -9.96 -24.55 9.68
C ASP A 96 -9.38 -23.41 10.52
N ALA A 97 -8.65 -23.72 11.60
CA ALA A 97 -8.00 -22.70 12.43
C ALA A 97 -6.89 -21.96 11.67
N TRP A 98 -6.26 -22.61 10.69
CA TRP A 98 -5.31 -21.95 9.79
C TRP A 98 -6.03 -21.04 8.78
N LEU A 99 -7.13 -21.52 8.19
CA LEU A 99 -7.91 -20.73 7.23
C LEU A 99 -8.54 -19.49 7.90
N ALA A 100 -9.07 -19.65 9.11
CA ALA A 100 -9.62 -18.54 9.90
C ALA A 100 -8.58 -17.45 10.16
N PHE A 101 -7.35 -17.83 10.53
CA PHE A 101 -6.25 -16.88 10.69
C PHE A 101 -5.89 -16.14 9.38
N LEU A 102 -6.01 -16.79 8.23
CA LEU A 102 -5.81 -16.12 6.95
C LEU A 102 -6.93 -15.09 6.68
N ASP A 103 -8.15 -15.33 7.14
CA ASP A 103 -9.29 -14.41 6.99
C ASP A 103 -9.31 -13.25 8.01
N GLU A 104 -8.59 -13.35 9.15
CA GLU A 104 -8.45 -12.26 10.14
C GLU A 104 -7.83 -10.96 9.57
N GLY A 105 -7.33 -10.98 8.33
CA GLY A 105 -6.56 -9.91 7.69
C GLY A 105 -7.31 -8.67 7.19
N GLY A 106 -8.63 -8.58 7.40
CA GLY A 106 -9.41 -7.37 7.08
C GLY A 106 -10.12 -7.40 5.72
N GLY A 107 -10.54 -8.57 5.24
CA GLY A 107 -11.40 -8.74 4.07
C GLY A 107 -12.53 -9.73 4.34
N PRO A 108 -13.47 -9.91 3.38
CA PRO A 108 -14.44 -11.00 3.47
C PRO A 108 -13.72 -12.36 3.56
N PRO A 109 -14.33 -13.37 4.20
CA PRO A 109 -13.70 -14.68 4.37
C PRO A 109 -13.55 -15.37 3.01
N VAL A 110 -12.33 -15.37 2.46
CA VAL A 110 -12.00 -16.01 1.18
C VAL A 110 -11.40 -17.40 1.42
N PHE A 111 -10.79 -17.62 2.59
CA PHE A 111 -10.06 -18.84 2.86
C PHE A 111 -10.93 -19.93 3.51
N VAL A 112 -11.79 -19.57 4.47
CA VAL A 112 -12.71 -20.51 5.15
C VAL A 112 -13.88 -20.92 4.25
N ASP A 113 -14.51 -19.97 3.55
CA ASP A 113 -15.75 -20.22 2.78
C ASP A 113 -15.56 -20.22 1.26
N GLY A 114 -14.33 -20.08 0.78
CA GLY A 114 -14.03 -19.91 -0.64
C GLY A 114 -12.93 -20.83 -1.17
N VAL A 115 -12.20 -20.31 -2.16
CA VAL A 115 -11.12 -21.03 -2.86
C VAL A 115 -9.98 -21.47 -1.94
N GLY A 116 -9.83 -20.87 -0.75
CA GLY A 116 -8.77 -21.26 0.19
C GLY A 116 -8.93 -22.65 0.80
N ARG A 117 -10.08 -23.31 0.69
CA ARG A 117 -10.21 -24.75 1.02
C ARG A 117 -9.32 -25.61 0.13
N LEU A 118 -8.95 -25.14 -1.07
CA LEU A 118 -7.95 -25.81 -1.90
C LEU A 118 -6.56 -25.83 -1.27
N LEU A 119 -6.21 -24.92 -0.33
CA LEU A 119 -4.96 -25.02 0.43
C LEU A 119 -4.98 -26.18 1.43
N HIS A 120 -6.17 -26.60 1.86
CA HIS A 120 -6.38 -27.72 2.77
C HIS A 120 -6.47 -29.05 2.00
N ASP A 121 -7.27 -29.10 0.93
CA ASP A 121 -7.57 -30.33 0.19
C ASP A 121 -6.68 -30.55 -1.05
N GLY A 122 -6.05 -29.49 -1.57
CA GLY A 122 -5.49 -29.44 -2.93
C GLY A 122 -4.17 -30.16 -3.14
N GLY A 123 -3.52 -30.63 -2.07
CA GLY A 123 -2.40 -31.57 -2.19
C GLY A 123 -2.82 -32.94 -2.77
N PHE A 124 -4.11 -33.30 -2.65
CA PHE A 124 -4.64 -34.61 -3.04
C PHE A 124 -5.62 -34.58 -4.22
N ARG A 125 -6.06 -33.40 -4.69
CA ARG A 125 -6.90 -33.30 -5.89
C ARG A 125 -6.04 -33.22 -7.15
N ARG A 126 -6.10 -34.28 -7.95
CA ARG A 126 -5.35 -34.43 -9.20
C ARG A 126 -5.83 -33.50 -10.33
N ARG A 127 -7.06 -32.97 -10.23
CA ARG A 127 -7.62 -31.96 -11.13
C ARG A 127 -8.20 -30.82 -10.30
N VAL A 128 -7.70 -29.62 -10.54
CA VAL A 128 -8.23 -28.36 -10.00
C VAL A 128 -8.52 -27.50 -11.22
N ASP A 129 -9.68 -26.86 -11.26
CA ASP A 129 -10.04 -25.96 -12.35
C ASP A 129 -9.08 -24.75 -12.38
N ASP A 130 -8.61 -24.38 -13.57
CA ASP A 130 -7.61 -23.31 -13.73
C ASP A 130 -8.13 -21.97 -13.18
N ASP A 131 -9.42 -21.66 -13.39
CA ASP A 131 -10.06 -20.45 -12.84
C ASP A 131 -10.03 -20.42 -11.30
N ALA A 132 -10.22 -21.57 -10.65
CA ALA A 132 -10.18 -21.68 -9.20
C ALA A 132 -8.74 -21.55 -8.66
N LEU A 133 -7.76 -22.06 -9.41
CA LEU A 133 -6.34 -21.92 -9.10
C LEU A 133 -5.89 -20.45 -9.21
N ASP A 134 -6.31 -19.75 -10.26
CA ASP A 134 -6.00 -18.32 -10.46
C ASP A 134 -6.64 -17.44 -9.38
N ALA A 135 -7.90 -17.72 -9.02
CA ALA A 135 -8.58 -17.04 -7.93
C ALA A 135 -7.86 -17.29 -6.58
N LEU A 136 -7.40 -18.52 -6.33
CA LEU A 136 -6.62 -18.85 -5.14
C LEU A 136 -5.27 -18.10 -5.13
N GLN A 137 -4.57 -18.08 -6.26
CA GLN A 137 -3.28 -17.39 -6.39
C GLN A 137 -3.44 -15.89 -6.12
N ALA A 138 -4.48 -15.26 -6.66
CA ALA A 138 -4.79 -13.86 -6.40
C ALA A 138 -5.05 -13.58 -4.91
N ALA A 139 -5.88 -14.40 -4.27
CA ALA A 139 -6.19 -14.29 -2.84
C ALA A 139 -4.94 -14.51 -1.96
N ALA A 140 -4.16 -15.57 -2.24
CA ALA A 140 -2.93 -15.89 -1.53
C ALA A 140 -1.88 -14.78 -1.67
N ARG A 141 -1.73 -14.21 -2.87
CA ARG A 141 -0.82 -13.09 -3.13
C ARG A 141 -1.21 -11.85 -2.33
N MET A 142 -2.48 -11.47 -2.35
CA MET A 142 -2.98 -10.33 -1.57
C MET A 142 -2.71 -10.54 -0.07
N ARG A 143 -3.02 -11.72 0.46
CA ARG A 143 -2.81 -12.03 1.88
C ARG A 143 -1.33 -12.04 2.25
N PHE A 144 -0.48 -12.67 1.44
CA PHE A 144 0.98 -12.67 1.61
C PHE A 144 1.55 -11.24 1.70
N LEU A 145 1.14 -10.35 0.78
CA LEU A 145 1.57 -8.95 0.80
C LEU A 145 1.09 -8.20 2.04
N SER A 146 -0.12 -8.49 2.53
CA SER A 146 -0.64 -7.88 3.77
C SER A 146 0.19 -8.31 4.98
N LEU A 147 0.51 -9.61 5.11
CA LEU A 147 1.32 -10.15 6.21
C LEU A 147 2.76 -9.63 6.17
N MET A 148 3.33 -9.49 4.97
CA MET A 148 4.66 -8.90 4.79
C MET A 148 4.70 -7.40 5.09
N ALA A 149 3.60 -6.69 4.86
CA ALA A 149 3.47 -5.26 5.16
C ALA A 149 3.12 -4.97 6.64
N ALA A 150 2.50 -5.92 7.34
CA ALA A 150 2.09 -5.78 8.75
C ALA A 150 3.25 -5.68 9.73
N ARG A 151 4.48 -6.02 9.31
CA ARG A 151 5.68 -5.82 10.12
C ARG A 151 6.14 -4.36 10.04
N ARG A 152 5.62 -3.52 10.94
CA ARG A 152 6.21 -2.23 11.32
C ARG A 152 6.05 -2.00 12.81
#